data_AF-A0A7D9LLC8-F1
#
_entry.id   AF-A0A7D9LLC8-F1
#
_cell.length_a   1.000
_cell.length_b   1.000
_cell.length_c   1.000
_cell.angle_alpha   90.00
_cell.angle_beta   90.00
_cell.angle_gamma   90.00
#
_symmetry.space_group_name_H-M   'P 1'
#
loop_
_entity.id
_entity.type
_entity.pdbx_description
1 polymer ?
#
loop_
_entity_poly.entity_id
_entity_poly.type
_entity_poly.pdbx_seq_one_letter_code
_entity_poly.pdbx_strand_id
1 'polypeptide(L)'
;MKLYLYFLVLFVGFTTGFIPKILYNLASWSSVNHRIITRAGLWCSVLEFLKTNPKYVSPKRANELASVDREILLEGQVSGRLFRLVKSSNFKRAVKEIEYANADVDSIFKEKTKAAAHFDAEQFRESSSRLLRLKKQVISLIKDADVNEADCTKARKESGRLLHTLQDFYSHSNWIELGNNQPLSILGDKIIGVKDIAGPKEKTCKRCTPWTLWSRVDDCQDNLLTRKLTSGYHGGQDVKKPAGIGKCSHGGVLDKSRKSDSTGGINKDSSSRYLSPHYG
;
A
#
# COMPACT_ATOMS: atom_id res chain seq x y z
N MET A 1 23.05 -0.35 -23.83
CA MET A 1 22.85 0.19 -22.46
C MET A 1 21.45 -0.19 -21.99
N LYS A 2 21.36 -0.83 -20.82
CA LYS A 2 20.34 -1.80 -20.36
C LYS A 2 18.89 -1.26 -20.32
N LEU A 3 17.95 -1.97 -20.97
CA LEU A 3 16.48 -1.78 -20.90
C LEU A 3 15.93 -1.74 -19.46
N TYR A 4 16.68 -2.31 -18.51
CA TYR A 4 16.27 -2.49 -17.12
C TYR A 4 16.38 -1.20 -16.28
N LEU A 5 17.16 -0.19 -16.71
CA LEU A 5 17.32 1.06 -15.94
C LEU A 5 16.10 1.99 -16.01
N TYR A 6 15.39 2.00 -17.14
CA TYR A 6 14.28 2.96 -17.33
C TYR A 6 12.99 2.57 -16.62
N PHE A 7 12.85 1.28 -16.28
CA PHE A 7 11.63 0.75 -15.69
C PHE A 7 11.32 1.27 -14.28
N LEU A 8 12.36 1.71 -13.56
CA LEU A 8 12.25 2.24 -12.20
C LEU A 8 12.30 3.77 -12.14
N VAL A 9 12.71 4.45 -13.21
CA VAL A 9 12.62 5.92 -13.30
C VAL A 9 11.15 6.37 -13.34
N LEU A 10 10.24 5.50 -13.82
CA LEU A 10 8.79 5.73 -13.76
C LEU A 10 8.16 5.46 -12.39
N PHE A 11 8.88 4.87 -11.43
CA PHE A 11 8.41 4.75 -10.05
C PHE A 11 8.61 6.02 -9.21
N VAL A 12 9.26 7.04 -9.78
CA VAL A 12 9.48 8.34 -9.10
C VAL A 12 8.43 9.38 -9.51
N GLY A 13 7.60 9.10 -10.52
CA GLY A 13 6.37 9.85 -10.83
C GLY A 13 5.14 9.12 -10.27
N PHE A 14 4.76 9.41 -9.03
CA PHE A 14 3.53 8.92 -8.40
C PHE A 14 2.27 9.38 -9.17
N THR A 15 1.19 8.56 -9.21
CA THR A 15 -0.14 8.87 -8.64
C THR A 15 -1.39 8.16 -9.22
N THR A 16 -1.35 7.25 -10.21
CA THR A 16 -2.62 6.65 -10.71
C THR A 16 -2.92 5.22 -10.24
N GLY A 17 -1.96 4.52 -9.61
CA GLY A 17 -2.13 3.10 -9.22
C GLY A 17 -2.64 2.85 -7.79
N PHE A 18 -2.79 3.91 -6.98
CA PHE A 18 -3.14 3.84 -5.55
C PHE A 18 -4.46 4.53 -5.26
N ILE A 19 -5.45 4.26 -6.10
CA ILE A 19 -6.78 4.79 -5.90
C ILE A 19 -7.59 3.74 -5.12
N PRO A 20 -8.00 4.03 -3.87
CA PRO A 20 -8.92 3.18 -3.14
C PRO A 20 -10.23 3.02 -3.92
N LYS A 21 -10.91 1.90 -3.68
CA LYS A 21 -12.16 1.41 -4.31
C LYS A 21 -13.21 2.46 -4.70
N ILE A 22 -13.22 3.63 -4.05
CA ILE A 22 -14.18 4.72 -4.18
C ILE A 22 -14.29 5.31 -5.59
N LEU A 23 -13.24 5.30 -6.41
CA LEU A 23 -13.31 5.88 -7.77
C LEU A 23 -13.62 4.88 -8.89
N TYR A 24 -13.55 3.57 -8.65
CA TYR A 24 -13.61 2.57 -9.73
C TYR A 24 -14.82 1.63 -9.72
N ASN A 25 -15.76 1.77 -8.77
CA ASN A 25 -16.97 0.93 -8.72
C ASN A 25 -16.66 -0.57 -8.97
N LEU A 26 -15.55 -1.07 -8.41
CA LEU A 26 -15.13 -2.46 -8.53
C LEU A 26 -16.02 -3.30 -7.59
N ALA A 27 -17.21 -3.58 -8.09
CA ALA A 27 -18.13 -4.56 -7.56
C ALA A 27 -17.51 -5.94 -7.73
N SER A 28 -17.53 -6.73 -6.66
CA SER A 28 -16.82 -8.00 -6.52
C SER A 28 -15.35 -7.80 -6.15
N TRP A 29 -14.98 -8.27 -4.95
CA TRP A 29 -13.87 -9.20 -4.69
C TRP A 29 -13.59 -9.19 -3.18
N SER A 30 -13.47 -10.39 -2.61
CA SER A 30 -12.94 -10.64 -1.27
C SER A 30 -11.49 -10.17 -1.19
N SER A 31 -11.18 -9.22 -0.30
CA SER A 31 -9.85 -8.63 -0.02
C SER A 31 -8.95 -8.40 -1.25
N VAL A 32 -8.81 -7.14 -1.67
CA VAL A 32 -7.76 -6.81 -2.65
C VAL A 32 -6.41 -6.91 -1.93
N ASN A 33 -5.80 -8.10 -1.92
CA ASN A 33 -4.50 -8.33 -1.31
C ASN A 33 -3.47 -7.37 -1.92
N HIS A 34 -2.58 -6.77 -1.11
CA HIS A 34 -1.50 -5.86 -1.51
C HIS A 34 -0.73 -6.30 -2.78
N ARG A 35 -0.62 -7.61 -3.00
CA ARG A 35 -0.03 -8.19 -4.23
C ARG A 35 -0.80 -7.86 -5.51
N ILE A 36 -2.13 -7.86 -5.47
CA ILE A 36 -2.97 -7.55 -6.64
C ILE A 36 -2.81 -6.08 -7.02
N ILE A 37 -2.89 -5.16 -6.05
CA ILE A 37 -2.68 -3.72 -6.25
C ILE A 37 -1.27 -3.48 -6.81
N THR A 38 -0.26 -4.07 -6.18
CA THR A 38 1.14 -3.97 -6.60
C THR A 38 1.32 -4.42 -8.05
N ARG A 39 0.77 -5.59 -8.41
CA ARG A 39 0.84 -6.14 -9.77
C ARG A 39 0.15 -5.25 -10.79
N ALA A 40 -1.06 -4.77 -10.49
CA ALA A 40 -1.82 -3.90 -11.39
C ALA A 40 -1.09 -2.56 -11.61
N GLY A 41 -0.58 -1.96 -10.53
CA GLY A 41 0.24 -0.74 -10.59
C GLY A 41 1.50 -0.92 -11.43
N LEU A 42 2.25 -2.01 -11.20
CA LEU A 42 3.42 -2.36 -12.01
C LEU A 42 3.07 -2.43 -13.49
N TRP A 43 1.97 -3.10 -13.84
CA TRP A 43 1.52 -3.21 -15.23
C TRP A 43 1.13 -1.88 -15.86
N CYS A 44 0.46 -1.00 -15.12
CA CYS A 44 0.16 0.33 -15.59
C CYS A 44 1.46 1.12 -15.89
N SER A 45 2.45 1.05 -15.00
CA SER A 45 3.75 1.68 -15.22
C SER A 45 4.49 1.11 -16.45
N VAL A 46 4.41 -0.22 -16.66
CA VAL A 46 4.96 -0.87 -17.86
C VAL A 46 4.31 -0.36 -19.13
N LEU A 47 2.98 -0.31 -19.13
CA LEU A 47 2.20 0.09 -20.29
C LEU A 47 2.55 1.53 -20.68
N GLU A 48 2.61 2.42 -19.71
CA GLU A 48 3.01 3.81 -19.89
C GLU A 48 4.44 3.95 -20.40
N PHE A 49 5.38 3.18 -19.85
CA PHE A 49 6.75 3.13 -20.34
C PHE A 49 6.81 2.77 -21.82
N LEU A 50 6.14 1.68 -22.21
CA LEU A 50 6.19 1.19 -23.59
C LEU A 50 5.51 2.14 -24.56
N LYS A 51 4.41 2.80 -24.16
CA LYS A 51 3.73 3.82 -24.96
C LYS A 51 4.62 5.06 -25.19
N THR A 52 5.36 5.48 -24.17
CA THR A 52 6.27 6.64 -24.26
C THR A 52 7.64 6.30 -24.87
N ASN A 53 7.97 5.02 -25.00
CA ASN A 53 9.26 4.55 -25.54
C ASN A 53 9.05 3.50 -26.65
N PRO A 54 8.50 3.89 -27.81
CA PRO A 54 8.12 2.96 -28.88
C PRO A 54 9.30 2.16 -29.44
N LYS A 55 10.54 2.64 -29.28
CA LYS A 55 11.78 1.90 -29.64
C LYS A 55 11.91 0.52 -28.98
N TYR A 56 11.21 0.29 -27.86
CA TYR A 56 11.19 -0.99 -27.15
C TYR A 56 10.02 -1.91 -27.54
N VAL A 57 9.20 -1.47 -28.49
CA VAL A 57 8.02 -2.17 -28.98
C VAL A 57 8.24 -2.49 -30.45
N SER A 58 8.04 -3.76 -30.85
CA SER A 58 8.15 -4.09 -32.26
C SER A 58 7.01 -3.42 -33.06
N PRO A 59 7.24 -3.00 -34.32
CA PRO A 59 6.19 -2.37 -35.13
C PRO A 59 4.90 -3.19 -35.24
N LYS A 60 5.03 -4.51 -35.30
CA LYS A 60 3.90 -5.47 -35.34
C LYS A 60 3.01 -5.44 -34.08
N ARG A 61 3.51 -4.92 -32.95
CA ARG A 61 2.80 -4.86 -31.66
C ARG A 61 2.40 -3.44 -31.24
N ALA A 62 2.79 -2.41 -31.99
CA ALA A 62 2.46 -1.02 -31.67
C ALA A 62 0.94 -0.79 -31.64
N ASN A 63 0.21 -1.34 -32.61
CA ASN A 63 -1.26 -1.25 -32.67
C ASN A 63 -1.93 -2.00 -31.52
N GLU A 64 -1.44 -3.18 -31.16
CA GLU A 64 -1.95 -3.95 -30.00
C GLU A 64 -1.73 -3.18 -28.70
N LEU A 65 -0.54 -2.58 -28.52
CA LEU A 65 -0.22 -1.76 -27.34
C LEU A 65 -1.09 -0.49 -27.24
N ALA A 66 -1.36 0.16 -28.36
CA ALA A 66 -2.22 1.35 -28.42
C ALA A 66 -3.65 1.04 -27.95
N SER A 67 -4.18 -0.15 -28.29
CA SER A 67 -5.50 -0.62 -27.89
C SER A 67 -5.63 -1.09 -26.44
N VAL A 68 -4.53 -1.17 -25.66
CA VAL A 68 -4.62 -1.55 -24.25
C VAL A 68 -5.01 -0.33 -23.41
N ASP A 69 -6.19 -0.42 -22.81
CA ASP A 69 -6.70 0.56 -21.83
C ASP A 69 -6.12 0.28 -20.42
N ARG A 70 -5.89 1.35 -19.64
CA ARG A 70 -5.53 1.26 -18.22
C ARG A 70 -6.69 0.69 -17.39
N GLU A 71 -7.94 0.98 -17.72
CA GLU A 71 -9.09 0.51 -16.91
C GLU A 71 -9.19 -1.01 -16.90
N ILE A 72 -8.97 -1.63 -18.06
CA ILE A 72 -8.93 -3.08 -18.23
C ILE A 72 -7.88 -3.70 -17.26
N LEU A 73 -6.75 -3.02 -16.98
CA LEU A 73 -5.70 -3.56 -16.13
C LEU A 73 -6.05 -3.75 -14.65
N LEU A 74 -7.03 -3.00 -14.16
CA LEU A 74 -7.41 -2.97 -12.75
C LEU A 74 -8.37 -4.11 -12.37
N GLU A 75 -8.99 -4.79 -13.35
CA GLU A 75 -9.96 -5.89 -13.14
C GLU A 75 -9.33 -7.26 -12.81
N GLY A 76 -8.04 -7.32 -12.48
CA GLY A 76 -7.37 -8.55 -12.00
C GLY A 76 -7.17 -9.66 -13.04
N GLN A 77 -7.87 -9.64 -14.19
CA GLN A 77 -7.74 -10.62 -15.29
C GLN A 77 -6.60 -10.32 -16.29
N VAL A 78 -5.90 -9.19 -16.15
CA VAL A 78 -5.17 -8.59 -17.29
C VAL A 78 -3.66 -8.80 -17.23
N SER A 79 -3.23 -9.80 -16.46
CA SER A 79 -1.87 -10.30 -16.58
C SER A 79 -1.64 -11.02 -17.92
N GLY A 80 -2.65 -11.71 -18.46
CA GLY A 80 -2.48 -12.56 -19.66
C GLY A 80 -2.16 -11.79 -20.94
N ARG A 81 -2.90 -10.70 -21.21
CA ARG A 81 -2.72 -9.89 -22.43
C ARG A 81 -1.39 -9.12 -22.40
N LEU A 82 -1.01 -8.53 -21.26
CA LEU A 82 0.25 -7.80 -21.13
C LEU A 82 1.49 -8.70 -20.99
N PHE A 83 1.38 -9.88 -20.35
CA PHE A 83 2.47 -10.87 -20.41
C PHE A 83 2.73 -11.36 -21.85
N ARG A 84 1.69 -11.45 -22.70
CA ARG A 84 1.87 -11.77 -24.13
C ARG A 84 2.56 -10.65 -24.91
N LEU A 85 2.38 -9.39 -24.50
CA LEU A 85 3.04 -8.24 -25.12
C LEU A 85 4.52 -8.17 -24.75
N VAL A 86 4.87 -8.32 -23.46
CA VAL A 86 6.26 -8.20 -22.98
C VAL A 86 7.08 -9.47 -23.22
N LYS A 87 6.49 -10.68 -23.13
CA LYS A 87 7.11 -12.00 -23.41
C LYS A 87 8.54 -12.22 -22.86
N SER A 88 8.93 -11.54 -21.77
CA SER A 88 10.26 -11.67 -21.15
C SER A 88 10.18 -12.42 -19.82
N SER A 89 10.94 -13.52 -19.69
CA SER A 89 11.08 -14.27 -18.43
C SER A 89 11.74 -13.44 -17.34
N ASN A 90 12.72 -12.61 -17.69
CA ASN A 90 13.36 -11.68 -16.75
C ASN A 90 12.39 -10.63 -16.22
N PHE A 91 11.51 -10.11 -17.08
CA PHE A 91 10.47 -9.19 -16.66
C PHE A 91 9.46 -9.87 -15.70
N LYS A 92 9.01 -11.08 -16.04
CA LYS A 92 8.13 -11.89 -15.15
C LYS A 92 8.75 -12.10 -13.77
N ARG A 93 10.05 -12.43 -13.74
CA ARG A 93 10.81 -12.62 -12.51
C ARG A 93 10.90 -11.32 -11.71
N ALA A 94 11.20 -10.20 -12.36
CA ALA A 94 11.27 -8.89 -11.72
C ALA A 94 9.94 -8.48 -11.04
N VAL A 95 8.80 -8.65 -11.72
CA VAL A 95 7.47 -8.38 -11.13
C VAL A 95 7.21 -9.25 -9.90
N LYS A 96 7.49 -10.55 -10.00
CA LYS A 96 7.33 -11.48 -8.87
C LYS A 96 8.21 -11.11 -7.68
N GLU A 97 9.47 -10.70 -7.91
CA GLU A 97 10.36 -10.28 -6.83
C GLU A 97 9.81 -9.06 -6.07
N ILE A 98 9.19 -8.09 -6.75
CA ILE A 98 8.54 -6.94 -6.13
C ILE A 98 7.28 -7.38 -5.35
N GLU A 99 6.43 -8.22 -5.94
CA GLU A 99 5.22 -8.74 -5.29
C GLU A 99 5.54 -9.54 -4.02
N TYR A 100 6.56 -10.41 -4.07
CA TYR A 100 6.96 -11.19 -2.91
C TYR A 100 7.56 -10.29 -1.83
N ALA A 101 8.43 -9.36 -2.19
CA ALA A 101 9.01 -8.44 -1.22
C ALA A 101 7.98 -7.47 -0.58
N ASN A 102 6.90 -7.16 -1.30
CA ASN A 102 5.74 -6.46 -0.75
C ASN A 102 5.06 -7.35 0.30
N ALA A 103 4.59 -8.54 -0.07
CA ALA A 103 3.92 -9.46 0.86
C ALA A 103 4.79 -9.90 2.05
N ASP A 104 6.11 -9.96 1.88
CA ASP A 104 7.05 -10.37 2.91
C ASP A 104 7.12 -9.40 4.08
N VAL A 105 6.66 -8.15 3.93
CA VAL A 105 6.58 -7.20 5.05
C VAL A 105 5.63 -7.72 6.14
N ASP A 106 4.53 -8.39 5.76
CA ASP A 106 3.57 -8.99 6.71
C ASP A 106 4.02 -10.35 7.29
N SER A 107 5.02 -11.00 6.68
CA SER A 107 5.44 -12.36 7.04
C SER A 107 6.76 -12.40 7.79
N ILE A 108 7.70 -11.51 7.47
CA ILE A 108 9.01 -11.44 8.11
C ILE A 108 8.86 -10.77 9.47
N PHE A 109 9.19 -11.50 10.54
CA PHE A 109 9.00 -11.05 11.94
C PHE A 109 9.51 -9.62 12.21
N LYS A 110 10.71 -9.27 11.72
CA LYS A 110 11.31 -7.94 11.91
C LYS A 110 10.54 -6.80 11.23
N GLU A 111 9.83 -7.09 10.15
CA GLU A 111 9.01 -6.11 9.43
C GLU A 111 7.60 -6.09 10.00
N LYS A 112 6.98 -7.27 10.13
CA LYS A 112 5.64 -7.47 10.69
C LYS A 112 5.44 -6.81 12.07
N THR A 113 6.45 -6.91 12.92
CA THR A 113 6.39 -6.36 14.29
C THR A 113 6.75 -4.88 14.36
N LYS A 114 7.08 -4.24 13.24
CA LYS A 114 7.50 -2.84 13.21
C LYS A 114 6.34 -1.96 12.75
N ALA A 115 5.70 -1.23 13.67
CA ALA A 115 4.57 -0.35 13.37
C ALA A 115 4.88 0.63 12.24
N ALA A 116 6.12 1.16 12.21
CA ALA A 116 6.55 2.08 11.16
C ALA A 116 6.61 1.44 9.75
N ALA A 117 6.66 0.11 9.62
CA ALA A 117 6.56 -0.57 8.32
C ALA A 117 5.12 -0.59 7.77
N HIS A 118 4.13 -0.36 8.63
CA HIS A 118 2.70 -0.53 8.38
C HIS A 118 1.89 0.76 8.61
N PHE A 119 2.53 1.92 8.81
CA PHE A 119 1.86 3.16 9.23
C PHE A 119 0.95 3.01 10.47
N ASP A 120 1.20 2.00 11.27
CA ASP A 120 0.42 1.71 12.48
C ASP A 120 0.84 2.61 13.64
N ALA A 121 0.03 2.58 14.69
CA ALA A 121 0.32 3.16 16.00
C ALA A 121 0.70 4.66 15.95
N GLU A 122 0.13 5.39 14.98
CA GLU A 122 0.40 6.81 14.72
C GLU A 122 1.88 7.13 14.39
N GLN A 123 2.67 6.14 13.97
CA GLN A 123 4.10 6.27 13.60
C GLN A 123 4.31 6.93 12.22
N PHE A 124 3.49 7.92 11.86
CA PHE A 124 3.51 8.55 10.54
C PHE A 124 4.87 9.16 10.17
N ARG A 125 5.61 9.69 11.16
CA ARG A 125 6.93 10.29 10.91
C ARG A 125 7.97 9.23 10.60
N GLU A 126 7.99 8.18 11.40
CA GLU A 126 8.89 7.04 11.27
C GLU A 126 8.61 6.27 9.98
N SER A 127 7.33 6.07 9.65
CA SER A 127 6.89 5.49 8.37
C SER A 127 7.28 6.37 7.17
N SER A 128 7.08 7.69 7.25
CA SER A 128 7.53 8.61 6.19
C SER A 128 9.06 8.59 6.02
N SER A 129 9.80 8.55 7.12
CA SER A 129 11.26 8.43 7.12
C SER A 129 11.71 7.10 6.49
N ARG A 130 11.01 6.00 6.80
CA ARG A 130 11.21 4.70 6.16
C ARG A 130 10.98 4.78 4.65
N LEU A 131 9.87 5.36 4.19
CA LEU A 131 9.59 5.54 2.76
C LEU A 131 10.71 6.31 2.05
N LEU A 132 11.16 7.42 2.63
CA LEU A 132 12.26 8.21 2.08
C LEU A 132 13.57 7.42 2.01
N ARG A 133 13.88 6.64 3.05
CA ARG A 133 15.07 5.79 3.08
C ARG A 133 15.01 4.72 1.99
N LEU A 134 13.89 4.01 1.87
CA LEU A 134 13.70 2.97 0.84
C LEU A 134 13.79 3.58 -0.56
N LYS A 135 13.16 4.74 -0.80
CA LYS A 135 13.23 5.47 -2.06
C LYS A 135 14.67 5.83 -2.43
N LYS A 136 15.42 6.41 -1.48
CA LYS A 136 16.84 6.74 -1.67
C LYS A 136 17.68 5.50 -1.97
N GLN A 137 17.44 4.39 -1.27
CA GLN A 137 18.14 3.12 -1.51
C GLN A 137 17.86 2.57 -2.92
N VAL A 138 16.60 2.54 -3.34
CA VAL A 138 16.22 2.11 -4.71
C VAL A 138 16.93 2.98 -5.74
N ILE A 139 16.85 4.30 -5.61
CA ILE A 139 17.48 5.24 -6.56
C ILE A 139 19.00 5.04 -6.60
N SER A 140 19.65 4.89 -5.44
CA SER A 140 21.08 4.66 -5.36
C SER A 140 21.51 3.38 -6.07
N LEU A 141 20.78 2.27 -5.87
CA LEU A 141 21.12 0.97 -6.44
C LEU A 141 21.02 0.95 -7.97
N ILE A 142 20.10 1.72 -8.56
CA ILE A 142 19.86 1.71 -10.01
C ILE A 142 20.63 2.79 -10.77
N LYS A 143 21.10 3.84 -10.08
CA LYS A 143 21.90 4.90 -10.67
C LYS A 143 23.39 4.59 -10.72
N ASP A 144 23.81 3.50 -10.06
CA ASP A 144 25.20 3.05 -10.09
C ASP A 144 25.64 2.72 -11.53
N ALA A 145 26.82 3.20 -11.92
CA ALA A 145 27.37 2.98 -13.25
C ALA A 145 27.66 1.48 -13.49
N ASP A 146 27.96 0.74 -12.43
CA ASP A 146 28.34 -0.68 -12.45
C ASP A 146 27.19 -1.61 -12.03
N VAL A 147 25.94 -1.11 -12.10
CA VAL A 147 24.75 -1.86 -11.66
C VAL A 147 24.68 -3.27 -12.26
N ASN A 148 24.64 -4.27 -11.38
CA ASN A 148 24.52 -5.68 -11.74
C ASN A 148 23.14 -6.25 -11.38
N GLU A 149 22.92 -7.53 -11.69
CA GLU A 149 21.63 -8.19 -11.43
C GLU A 149 21.32 -8.34 -9.93
N ALA A 150 22.33 -8.45 -9.07
CA ALA A 150 22.15 -8.50 -7.62
C ALA A 150 21.65 -7.14 -7.09
N ASP A 151 22.22 -6.04 -7.58
CA ASP A 151 21.76 -4.68 -7.26
C ASP A 151 20.33 -4.44 -7.76
N CYS A 152 20.02 -4.89 -8.98
CA CYS A 152 18.66 -4.84 -9.51
C CYS A 152 17.69 -5.64 -8.65
N THR A 153 18.07 -6.85 -8.23
CA THR A 153 17.26 -7.70 -7.33
C THR A 153 17.02 -7.01 -5.99
N LYS A 154 18.05 -6.39 -5.42
CA LYS A 154 17.93 -5.62 -4.18
C LYS A 154 17.00 -4.41 -4.36
N ALA A 155 17.15 -3.66 -5.45
CA ALA A 155 16.26 -2.53 -5.76
C ALA A 155 14.80 -2.97 -5.92
N ARG A 156 14.54 -4.12 -6.55
CA ARG A 156 13.19 -4.71 -6.67
C ARG A 156 12.62 -5.08 -5.30
N LYS A 157 13.42 -5.67 -4.40
CA LYS A 157 12.99 -5.99 -3.04
C LYS A 157 12.68 -4.74 -2.21
N GLU A 158 13.55 -3.73 -2.23
CA GLU A 158 13.29 -2.46 -1.52
C GLU A 158 12.09 -1.70 -2.10
N SER A 159 11.85 -1.82 -3.42
CA SER A 159 10.63 -1.31 -4.06
C SER A 159 9.39 -1.99 -3.50
N GLY A 160 9.37 -3.34 -3.41
CA GLY A 160 8.24 -4.07 -2.83
C GLY A 160 7.91 -3.63 -1.40
N ARG A 161 8.93 -3.46 -0.56
CA ARG A 161 8.79 -2.94 0.81
C ARG A 161 8.26 -1.51 0.86
N LEU A 162 8.74 -0.65 -0.04
CA LEU A 162 8.26 0.73 -0.17
C LEU A 162 6.78 0.74 -0.53
N LEU A 163 6.39 -0.05 -1.53
CA LEU A 163 5.00 -0.15 -1.99
C LEU A 163 4.10 -0.71 -0.89
N HIS A 164 4.57 -1.65 -0.07
CA HIS A 164 3.82 -2.17 1.09
C HIS A 164 3.53 -1.06 2.08
N THR A 165 4.59 -0.41 2.60
CA THR A 165 4.44 0.68 3.56
C THR A 165 3.55 1.80 3.02
N LEU A 166 3.58 2.07 1.71
CA LEU A 166 2.69 3.07 1.12
C LEU A 166 1.23 2.64 1.05
N GLN A 167 0.95 1.37 0.77
CA GLN A 167 -0.41 0.83 0.75
C GLN A 167 -1.03 0.89 2.14
N ASP A 168 -0.26 0.49 3.16
CA ASP A 168 -0.71 0.48 4.56
C ASP A 168 -1.06 1.88 5.08
N PHE A 169 -0.47 2.95 4.55
CA PHE A 169 -0.91 4.32 4.87
C PHE A 169 -2.41 4.51 4.58
N TYR A 170 -2.89 4.04 3.42
CA TYR A 170 -4.27 4.25 3.01
C TYR A 170 -5.24 3.25 3.65
N SER A 171 -4.78 2.05 4.02
CA SER A 171 -5.63 1.06 4.68
C SER A 171 -5.70 1.24 6.19
N HIS A 172 -4.62 1.68 6.85
CA HIS A 172 -4.53 1.72 8.31
C HIS A 172 -4.72 3.12 8.92
N SER A 173 -4.74 4.18 8.11
CA SER A 173 -5.03 5.56 8.57
C SER A 173 -6.49 5.97 8.37
N ASN A 174 -6.81 7.17 8.86
CA ASN A 174 -8.08 7.87 8.59
C ASN A 174 -8.06 8.75 7.33
N TRP A 175 -7.07 8.62 6.43
CA TRP A 175 -6.91 9.54 5.28
C TRP A 175 -8.19 9.72 4.47
N ILE A 176 -8.89 8.62 4.20
CA ILE A 176 -10.13 8.61 3.42
C ILE A 176 -11.31 9.15 4.23
N GLU A 177 -11.38 8.84 5.52
CA GLU A 177 -12.41 9.34 6.44
C GLU A 177 -12.29 10.84 6.72
N LEU A 178 -11.12 11.44 6.47
CA LEU A 178 -10.97 12.89 6.42
C LEU A 178 -11.58 13.53 5.16
N GLY A 179 -12.14 12.73 4.25
CA GLY A 179 -12.75 13.19 2.99
C GLY A 179 -11.75 13.34 1.85
N ASN A 180 -10.50 12.88 2.01
CA ASN A 180 -9.52 12.95 0.94
C ASN A 180 -9.78 11.85 -0.10
N ASN A 181 -9.85 12.24 -1.36
CA ASN A 181 -10.01 11.33 -2.50
C ASN A 181 -8.79 11.32 -3.44
N GLN A 182 -7.75 12.08 -3.08
CA GLN A 182 -6.47 12.13 -3.80
C GLN A 182 -5.35 11.54 -2.93
N PRO A 183 -4.29 10.99 -3.54
CA PRO A 183 -3.09 10.62 -2.82
C PRO A 183 -2.46 11.80 -2.07
N LEU A 184 -1.94 11.56 -0.87
CA LEU A 184 -1.21 12.57 -0.12
C LEU A 184 0.10 12.92 -0.86
N SER A 185 0.17 14.12 -1.42
CA SER A 185 1.26 14.55 -2.31
C SER A 185 2.65 14.57 -1.68
N ILE A 186 2.75 14.68 -0.36
CA ILE A 186 4.03 14.68 0.36
C ILE A 186 4.56 13.27 0.67
N LEU A 187 3.72 12.24 0.49
CA LEU A 187 4.04 10.87 0.89
C LEU A 187 5.19 10.32 0.03
N GLY A 188 6.31 9.97 0.65
CA GLY A 188 7.52 9.53 -0.05
C GLY A 188 8.45 10.66 -0.52
N ASP A 189 8.11 11.93 -0.25
CA ASP A 189 8.95 13.11 -0.55
C ASP A 189 9.31 13.93 0.69
N LYS A 190 8.42 13.98 1.69
CA LYS A 190 8.67 14.69 2.95
C LYS A 190 8.20 13.86 4.14
N ILE A 191 8.72 14.21 5.32
CA ILE A 191 8.24 13.66 6.59
C ILE A 191 6.95 14.39 6.96
N ILE A 192 5.89 13.65 7.30
CA ILE A 192 4.62 14.21 7.78
C ILE A 192 4.86 15.05 9.04
N GLY A 193 4.20 16.21 9.13
CA GLY A 193 4.37 17.15 10.23
C GLY A 193 3.72 16.66 11.53
N VAL A 194 4.36 16.91 12.68
CA VAL A 194 3.82 16.56 14.00
C VAL A 194 2.45 17.19 14.24
N LYS A 195 2.25 18.42 13.75
CA LYS A 195 0.99 19.16 13.90
C LYS A 195 -0.20 18.51 13.19
N ASP A 196 0.07 17.71 12.17
CA ASP A 196 -0.96 17.05 11.34
C ASP A 196 -1.37 15.70 11.95
N ILE A 197 -0.66 15.21 12.97
CA ILE A 197 -0.85 13.91 13.62
C ILE A 197 -1.56 14.11 14.97
N ALA A 198 -2.48 13.21 15.30
CA ALA A 198 -3.15 13.19 16.59
C ALA A 198 -2.14 13.12 17.74
N GLY A 199 -2.35 13.93 18.77
CA GLY A 199 -1.44 13.96 19.92
C GLY A 199 -1.49 12.68 20.76
N PRO A 200 -0.46 12.37 21.57
CA PRO A 200 -0.40 11.13 22.35
C PRO A 200 -1.54 10.98 23.39
N LYS A 201 -2.11 12.11 23.86
CA LYS A 201 -3.28 12.14 24.76
C LYS A 201 -4.59 12.47 24.06
N GLU A 202 -4.55 12.64 22.74
CA GLU A 202 -5.74 12.95 21.94
C GLU A 202 -6.52 11.67 21.71
N LYS A 203 -7.79 11.68 22.12
CA LYS A 203 -8.72 10.59 21.84
C LYS A 203 -9.04 10.60 20.34
N THR A 204 -8.81 9.47 19.67
CA THR A 204 -8.99 9.37 18.21
C THR A 204 -10.12 8.44 17.79
N CYS A 205 -10.52 7.53 18.67
CA CYS A 205 -11.65 6.62 18.45
C CYS A 205 -12.64 6.61 19.62
N LYS A 206 -13.90 6.32 19.31
CA LYS A 206 -14.88 5.76 20.25
C LYS A 206 -15.00 4.25 20.02
N ARG A 207 -15.67 3.56 20.94
CA ARG A 207 -15.97 2.13 20.78
C ARG A 207 -16.88 1.92 19.57
N CYS A 208 -16.55 0.94 18.75
CA CYS A 208 -17.43 0.44 17.72
C CYS A 208 -18.65 -0.26 18.31
N THR A 209 -19.76 -0.25 17.58
CA THR A 209 -21.00 -0.87 18.02
C THR A 209 -21.04 -2.33 17.57
N PRO A 210 -21.33 -3.30 18.45
CA PRO A 210 -21.54 -4.68 18.02
C PRO A 210 -22.69 -4.72 17.00
N TRP A 211 -22.46 -5.37 15.86
CA TRP A 211 -23.48 -5.42 14.80
C TRP A 211 -24.78 -6.11 15.24
N THR A 212 -24.64 -7.14 16.08
CA THR A 212 -25.76 -7.76 16.83
C THR A 212 -25.26 -8.13 18.23
N LEU A 213 -26.18 -8.39 19.16
CA LEU A 213 -25.89 -8.86 20.51
C LEU A 213 -25.01 -10.13 20.57
N TRP A 214 -24.95 -10.90 19.47
CA TRP A 214 -24.19 -12.16 19.34
C TRP A 214 -23.04 -12.07 18.34
N SER A 215 -22.83 -10.90 17.71
CA SER A 215 -21.84 -10.73 16.66
C SER A 215 -20.42 -10.62 17.22
N ARG A 216 -19.47 -11.34 16.64
CA ARG A 216 -18.02 -11.08 16.84
C ARG A 216 -17.48 -9.97 15.94
N VAL A 217 -18.36 -9.27 15.23
CA VAL A 217 -18.07 -8.21 14.27
C VAL A 217 -18.63 -6.90 14.80
N ASP A 218 -17.75 -5.90 14.85
CA ASP A 218 -18.04 -4.55 15.29
C ASP A 218 -18.26 -3.65 14.05
N ASP A 219 -19.26 -2.78 14.09
CA ASP A 219 -19.45 -1.71 13.10
C ASP A 219 -18.72 -0.44 13.56
N CYS A 220 -17.81 0.04 12.71
CA CYS A 220 -16.88 1.11 13.01
C CYS A 220 -17.02 2.33 12.08
N GLN A 221 -18.02 2.39 11.19
CA GLN A 221 -18.11 3.43 10.14
C GLN A 221 -18.03 4.87 10.67
N ASP A 222 -18.48 5.11 11.91
CA ASP A 222 -18.44 6.44 12.54
C ASP A 222 -17.58 6.49 13.82
N ASN A 223 -16.61 5.59 14.01
CA ASN A 223 -15.87 5.50 15.26
C ASN A 223 -14.76 6.56 15.42
N LEU A 224 -14.37 7.27 14.36
CA LEU A 224 -13.28 8.25 14.38
C LEU A 224 -13.72 9.61 14.92
N LEU A 225 -12.90 10.19 15.79
CA LEU A 225 -13.23 11.42 16.52
C LEU A 225 -12.35 12.61 16.16
N THR A 226 -11.19 12.39 15.53
CA THR A 226 -10.22 13.45 15.21
C THR A 226 -10.25 13.84 13.73
N ARG A 227 -9.89 15.10 13.46
CA ARG A 227 -9.61 15.62 12.12
C ARG A 227 -8.12 15.66 11.77
N LYS A 228 -7.26 15.22 12.69
CA LYS A 228 -5.83 14.98 12.44
C LYS A 228 -5.61 13.56 11.95
N LEU A 229 -4.43 13.28 11.39
CA LEU A 229 -4.03 11.93 11.03
C LEU A 229 -3.95 11.04 12.28
N THR A 230 -4.64 9.91 12.22
CA THR A 230 -4.57 8.81 13.19
C THR A 230 -4.47 7.49 12.43
N SER A 231 -3.89 6.48 13.06
CA SER A 231 -3.87 5.11 12.53
C SER A 231 -4.10 4.07 13.61
N GLY A 232 -4.33 2.83 13.20
CA GLY A 232 -4.63 1.72 14.10
C GLY A 232 -3.39 1.24 14.85
N TYR A 233 -3.53 0.94 16.13
CA TYR A 233 -2.51 0.21 16.88
C TYR A 233 -2.75 -1.29 16.73
N HIS A 234 -1.76 -2.07 16.26
CA HIS A 234 -1.89 -3.52 16.10
C HIS A 234 -1.22 -4.29 17.26
N GLY A 235 -1.88 -5.33 17.76
CA GLY A 235 -1.30 -6.18 18.80
C GLY A 235 -0.07 -6.96 18.33
N GLY A 236 1.03 -6.90 19.08
CA GLY A 236 2.27 -7.63 18.76
C GLY A 236 3.31 -6.85 17.95
N GLN A 237 3.07 -5.55 17.71
CA GLN A 237 4.08 -4.64 17.20
C GLN A 237 4.90 -3.98 18.33
N ASP A 238 5.97 -3.30 17.92
CA ASP A 238 6.94 -2.57 18.75
C ASP A 238 6.35 -1.34 19.45
N VAL A 239 5.19 -0.84 19.01
CA VAL A 239 4.46 0.25 19.66
C VAL A 239 3.15 -0.25 20.26
N LYS A 240 3.01 -0.11 21.59
CA LYS A 240 1.81 -0.51 22.32
C LYS A 240 0.74 0.58 22.28
N LYS A 241 -0.52 0.17 22.17
CA LYS A 241 -1.68 1.06 22.30
C LYS A 241 -1.73 1.69 23.71
N PRO A 242 -1.80 3.02 23.84
CA PRO A 242 -1.97 3.69 25.12
C PRO A 242 -3.29 3.29 25.81
N ALA A 243 -3.21 2.90 27.08
CA ALA A 243 -4.38 2.49 27.86
C ALA A 243 -5.22 3.72 28.27
N GLY A 244 -6.54 3.62 28.13
CA GLY A 244 -7.50 4.61 28.64
C GLY A 244 -7.57 5.95 27.90
N ILE A 245 -6.80 6.13 26.83
CA ILE A 245 -6.82 7.37 26.03
C ILE A 245 -7.93 7.36 24.97
N GLY A 246 -8.37 6.18 24.55
CA GLY A 246 -9.28 5.99 23.43
C GLY A 246 -8.62 6.20 22.06
N LYS A 247 -7.46 5.57 21.87
CA LYS A 247 -6.81 5.42 20.56
C LYS A 247 -7.50 4.34 19.72
N CYS A 248 -7.38 4.44 18.40
CA CYS A 248 -7.92 3.43 17.49
C CYS A 248 -7.09 2.14 17.54
N SER A 249 -7.76 0.99 17.61
CA SER A 249 -7.11 -0.27 17.30
C SER A 249 -6.94 -0.44 15.78
N HIS A 250 -6.03 -1.31 15.36
CA HIS A 250 -6.01 -1.79 13.98
C HIS A 250 -7.33 -2.49 13.66
N GLY A 251 -7.72 -3.45 14.50
CA GLY A 251 -8.99 -4.16 14.43
C GLY A 251 -8.95 -5.44 13.60
N GLY A 252 -10.11 -6.06 13.43
CA GLY A 252 -10.24 -7.40 12.84
C GLY A 252 -10.14 -8.52 13.87
N VAL A 253 -10.71 -9.70 13.58
CA VAL A 253 -10.75 -10.85 14.52
C VAL A 253 -9.39 -11.36 15.00
N LEU A 254 -8.31 -11.07 14.25
CA LEU A 254 -6.95 -11.49 14.58
C LEU A 254 -6.17 -10.46 15.41
N ASP A 255 -6.62 -9.20 15.45
CA ASP A 255 -5.95 -8.17 16.23
C ASP A 255 -6.38 -8.23 17.69
N LYS A 256 -5.45 -8.57 18.60
CA LYS A 256 -5.71 -8.61 20.04
C LYS A 256 -6.00 -7.22 20.62
N SER A 257 -5.49 -6.16 20.00
CA SER A 257 -5.67 -4.79 20.49
C SER A 257 -7.15 -4.37 20.45
N ARG A 258 -7.97 -4.96 19.56
CA ARG A 258 -9.39 -4.61 19.37
C ARG A 258 -10.24 -4.71 20.64
N LYS A 259 -9.77 -5.44 21.65
CA LYS A 259 -10.45 -5.67 22.93
C LYS A 259 -10.09 -4.65 24.01
N SER A 260 -9.09 -3.81 23.75
CA SER A 260 -8.68 -2.70 24.63
C SER A 260 -9.61 -1.49 24.45
N ASP A 261 -9.45 -0.48 25.31
CA ASP A 261 -10.31 0.72 25.29
C ASP A 261 -10.41 1.37 23.90
N SER A 262 -11.61 1.85 23.54
CA SER A 262 -12.03 2.09 22.15
C SER A 262 -11.90 0.84 21.27
N THR A 263 -12.79 -0.12 21.57
CA THR A 263 -12.89 -1.43 20.92
C THR A 263 -13.26 -1.33 19.44
N GLY A 264 -12.83 -2.31 18.65
CA GLY A 264 -13.00 -2.36 17.19
C GLY A 264 -11.71 -2.00 16.47
N GLY A 265 -11.75 -1.07 15.50
CA GLY A 265 -10.55 -0.56 14.85
C GLY A 265 -10.82 0.30 13.63
N ILE A 266 -9.79 0.50 12.79
CA ILE A 266 -9.82 1.44 11.65
C ILE A 266 -9.37 0.82 10.31
N ASN A 267 -8.78 -0.38 10.31
CA ASN A 267 -8.16 -0.92 9.10
C ASN A 267 -9.17 -1.25 7.97
N LYS A 268 -8.67 -1.25 6.74
CA LYS A 268 -9.41 -1.45 5.47
C LYS A 268 -8.78 -2.53 4.58
N ASP A 269 -8.01 -3.45 5.17
CA ASP A 269 -7.22 -4.46 4.43
C ASP A 269 -8.09 -5.42 3.59
N SER A 270 -9.36 -5.54 3.96
CA SER A 270 -10.28 -6.51 3.43
C SER A 270 -11.67 -5.91 3.23
N SER A 271 -12.35 -6.38 2.19
CA SER A 271 -13.80 -6.21 2.04
C SER A 271 -14.60 -7.09 3.00
N SER A 272 -13.94 -8.00 3.74
CA SER A 272 -14.57 -8.80 4.78
C SER A 272 -14.64 -8.01 6.10
N ARG A 273 -15.87 -7.74 6.54
CA ARG A 273 -16.16 -7.15 7.86
C ARG A 273 -15.55 -7.91 9.06
N TYR A 274 -15.19 -9.19 8.90
CA TYR A 274 -14.52 -9.95 9.95
C TYR A 274 -13.04 -9.56 10.10
N LEU A 275 -12.40 -9.21 8.98
CA LEU A 275 -10.98 -8.92 8.92
C LEU A 275 -10.71 -7.41 9.03
N SER A 276 -11.64 -6.58 8.54
CA SER A 276 -11.49 -5.13 8.51
C SER A 276 -12.73 -4.43 9.07
N PRO A 277 -12.57 -3.59 10.12
CA PRO A 277 -13.68 -2.85 10.69
C PRO A 277 -14.21 -1.75 9.75
N HIS A 278 -13.35 -1.16 8.92
CA HIS A 278 -13.74 -0.23 7.86
C HIS A 278 -13.69 -1.00 6.54
N TYR A 279 -14.68 -1.87 6.34
CA TYR A 279 -14.81 -2.66 5.11
C TYR A 279 -15.46 -1.83 4.01
N GLY A 280 -14.92 -1.93 2.81
CA GLY A 280 -15.40 -1.26 1.60
C GLY A 280 -15.78 -2.25 0.51
#